data_AF-A0A9W8HRL4-F1
#
_entry.id   AF-A0A9W8HRL4-F1
#
_cell.length_a   1.000
_cell.length_b   1.000
_cell.length_c   1.000
_cell.angle_alpha   90.00
_cell.angle_beta   90.00
_cell.angle_gamma   90.00
#
_symmetry.space_group_name_H-M   'P 1'
#
loop_
_entity.id
_entity.type
_entity.pdbx_description
1 polymer ?
#
loop_
_entity_poly.entity_id
_entity_poly.type
_entity_poly.pdbx_seq_one_letter_code
_entity_poly.pdbx_strand_id
1 'polypeptide(L)'
;MLASQLGHRASRYSMRNSQPKAVFMLESPQEVCSEVFNPEYRVNGPQIVFVTGSVSHLIDADISDVMQYPFLKLVAPEDVTHVSKFFERLAESTDVLFENFALIKHPHIIEGDVFVRDEENPRVVVECLGAAVDDGVAILLRRLREIPAPKRDNLGNYIHKSIYPSNNGDDSGPSLFDMVSSDPETTDLPGWSRV
;
A
#
# COMPACT_ATOMS: atom_id res chain seq x y z
N MET A 1 46.58 -31.42 -16.90
CA MET A 1 45.16 -31.84 -16.89
C MET A 1 44.57 -31.45 -15.53
N LEU A 2 43.36 -30.90 -15.61
CA LEU A 2 42.34 -30.54 -14.60
C LEU A 2 42.23 -31.52 -13.40
N ALA A 3 41.71 -31.19 -12.22
CA ALA A 3 41.09 -29.98 -11.67
C ALA A 3 41.09 -30.12 -10.14
N SER A 4 41.27 -29.03 -9.41
CA SER A 4 41.13 -28.98 -7.96
C SER A 4 40.07 -27.95 -7.56
N GLN A 5 39.04 -28.47 -6.87
CA GLN A 5 38.21 -27.80 -5.87
C GLN A 5 37.27 -26.68 -6.38
N LEU A 6 36.05 -27.11 -6.72
CA LEU A 6 34.84 -26.28 -6.66
C LEU A 6 34.58 -25.91 -5.20
N GLY A 7 35.01 -24.71 -4.80
CA GLY A 7 34.53 -24.08 -3.59
C GLY A 7 33.05 -23.77 -3.74
N HIS A 8 32.20 -24.55 -3.06
CA HIS A 8 30.81 -24.19 -2.80
C HIS A 8 30.78 -22.93 -1.92
N ARG A 9 30.78 -21.76 -2.57
CA ARG A 9 30.28 -20.53 -1.95
C ARG A 9 28.77 -20.73 -1.79
N ALA A 10 28.37 -21.13 -0.59
CA ALA A 10 27.00 -20.98 -0.13
C ALA A 10 26.56 -19.54 -0.39
N SER A 11 25.62 -19.36 -1.32
CA SER A 11 24.96 -18.08 -1.57
C SER A 11 24.23 -17.71 -0.28
N ARG A 12 24.81 -16.76 0.46
CA ARG A 12 24.16 -16.15 1.62
C ARG A 12 23.06 -15.24 1.10
N TYR A 13 21.88 -15.78 0.85
CA TYR A 13 20.65 -14.99 0.76
C TYR A 13 20.33 -14.47 2.17
N SER A 14 21.05 -13.44 2.59
CA SER A 14 20.68 -12.63 3.75
C SER A 14 19.70 -11.57 3.25
N MET A 15 18.41 -11.90 3.09
CA MET A 15 17.37 -10.89 2.99
C MET A 15 17.23 -10.23 4.37
N ARG A 16 17.98 -9.15 4.58
CA ARG A 16 18.10 -8.44 5.86
C ARG A 16 17.38 -7.09 5.87
N ASN A 17 16.37 -6.90 5.03
CA ASN A 17 15.45 -5.78 5.13
C ASN A 17 14.02 -6.33 5.21
N SER A 18 13.51 -6.54 6.42
CA SER A 18 12.08 -6.74 6.64
C SER A 18 11.39 -5.39 6.43
N GLN A 19 11.10 -5.04 5.17
CA GLN A 19 10.25 -3.89 4.90
C GLN A 19 8.86 -4.16 5.47
N PRO A 20 8.29 -3.26 6.27
CA PRO A 20 6.96 -3.45 6.81
C PRO A 20 5.96 -3.52 5.67
N LYS A 21 5.14 -4.56 5.68
CA LYS A 21 4.02 -4.75 4.76
C LYS A 21 2.74 -4.77 5.56
N ALA A 22 1.78 -3.93 5.20
CA ALA A 22 0.49 -3.87 5.85
C ALA A 22 -0.61 -4.28 4.88
N VAL A 23 -1.54 -5.10 5.34
CA VAL A 23 -2.77 -5.43 4.59
C VAL A 23 -3.91 -4.62 5.16
N PHE A 24 -4.73 -4.07 4.28
CA PHE A 24 -6.03 -3.49 4.60
C PHE A 24 -7.10 -4.26 3.84
N MET A 25 -8.20 -4.59 4.53
CA MET A 25 -9.44 -4.99 3.87
C MET A 25 -10.43 -3.83 4.01
N LEU A 26 -11.04 -3.48 2.90
CA LEU A 26 -11.95 -2.35 2.77
C LEU A 26 -13.34 -2.86 2.41
N GLU A 27 -14.37 -2.19 2.90
CA GLU A 27 -15.75 -2.50 2.54
C GLU A 27 -16.00 -2.37 1.03
N SER A 28 -17.00 -3.09 0.52
CA SER A 28 -17.43 -2.94 -0.86
C SER A 28 -17.95 -1.52 -1.10
N PRO A 29 -17.46 -0.80 -2.12
CA PRO A 29 -18.02 0.49 -2.49
C PRO A 29 -19.48 0.38 -2.98
N GLN A 30 -20.00 -0.83 -3.24
CA GLN A 30 -21.32 -1.07 -3.81
C GLN A 30 -22.39 -1.50 -2.79
N GLU A 31 -22.03 -2.01 -1.60
CA GLU A 31 -22.98 -2.61 -0.65
C GLU A 31 -23.61 -1.64 0.36
N VAL A 32 -23.51 -0.32 0.17
CA VAL A 32 -24.27 0.63 1.01
C VAL A 32 -25.72 0.71 0.55
N CYS A 33 -26.45 -0.40 0.74
CA CYS A 33 -27.88 -0.50 0.56
C CYS A 33 -28.48 -1.13 1.82
N SER A 34 -29.05 -0.28 2.69
CA SER A 34 -29.74 -0.60 3.97
C SER A 34 -28.74 -0.84 5.11
N GLU A 35 -28.63 -0.06 6.19
CA GLU A 35 -29.57 0.77 6.93
C GLU A 35 -28.79 1.95 7.55
N VAL A 36 -29.41 3.12 7.69
CA VAL A 36 -28.81 4.39 8.17
C VAL A 36 -27.87 5.07 7.15
N PHE A 37 -28.49 5.58 6.07
CA PHE A 37 -27.85 6.41 5.06
C PHE A 37 -27.49 7.79 5.66
N ASN A 38 -26.25 7.98 6.11
CA ASN A 38 -25.71 9.33 6.30
C ASN A 38 -24.97 9.74 5.02
N PRO A 39 -25.47 10.71 4.24
CA PRO A 39 -24.88 11.11 2.95
C PRO A 39 -23.48 11.73 3.08
N GLU A 40 -23.03 12.09 4.28
CA GLU A 40 -21.66 12.57 4.54
C GLU A 40 -20.60 11.45 4.46
N TYR A 41 -20.98 10.17 4.59
CA TYR A 41 -20.02 9.06 4.54
C TYR A 41 -19.57 8.70 3.12
N ARG A 42 -20.37 9.00 2.09
CA ARG A 42 -20.00 8.76 0.68
C ARG A 42 -18.85 9.65 0.19
N VAL A 43 -18.56 10.75 0.89
CA VAL A 43 -17.53 11.70 0.48
C VAL A 43 -16.11 11.21 0.84
N ASN A 44 -15.98 10.21 1.70
CA ASN A 44 -14.71 9.85 2.35
C ASN A 44 -14.08 8.53 1.88
N GLY A 45 -14.68 7.83 0.89
CA GLY A 45 -14.17 6.56 0.37
C GLY A 45 -14.49 5.33 1.23
N PRO A 46 -13.99 4.14 0.84
CA PRO A 46 -14.32 2.89 1.53
C PRO A 46 -13.72 2.81 2.94
N GLN A 47 -14.49 2.30 3.90
CA GLN A 47 -14.04 2.07 5.27
C GLN A 47 -13.11 0.88 5.41
N ILE A 48 -12.20 0.98 6.36
CA ILE A 48 -11.28 -0.11 6.73
C ILE A 48 -12.01 -1.08 7.66
N VAL A 49 -12.29 -2.29 7.18
CA VAL A 49 -12.91 -3.36 7.98
C VAL A 49 -11.89 -4.25 8.69
N PHE A 50 -10.64 -4.24 8.21
CA PHE A 50 -9.53 -4.95 8.84
C PHE A 50 -8.20 -4.32 8.43
N VAL A 51 -7.25 -4.33 9.36
CA VAL A 51 -5.86 -3.97 9.07
C VAL A 51 -4.89 -4.82 9.91
N THR A 52 -3.77 -5.21 9.30
CA THR A 52 -2.70 -5.93 10.03
C THR A 52 -1.92 -4.99 10.95
N GLY A 53 -1.36 -5.52 12.05
CA GLY A 53 -0.58 -4.71 12.99
C GLY A 53 0.67 -4.03 12.44
N SER A 54 1.18 -4.48 11.29
CA SER A 54 2.24 -3.81 10.55
C SER A 54 1.91 -2.37 10.13
N VAL A 55 0.64 -1.95 10.17
CA VAL A 55 0.23 -0.56 9.91
C VAL A 55 0.90 0.43 10.85
N SER A 56 1.11 0.03 12.11
CA SER A 56 1.83 0.83 13.12
C SER A 56 3.28 1.11 12.74
N HIS A 57 3.90 0.26 11.92
CA HIS A 57 5.24 0.47 11.37
C HIS A 57 5.23 1.15 10.01
N LEU A 58 4.07 1.19 9.35
CA LEU A 58 3.91 1.81 8.03
C LEU A 58 3.68 3.32 8.17
N ILE A 59 2.71 3.69 9.02
CA ILE A 59 2.20 5.06 9.19
C ILE A 59 2.03 5.43 10.67
N ASP A 60 2.83 4.85 11.57
CA ASP A 60 2.94 5.25 12.98
C ASP A 60 1.59 5.54 13.67
N ALA A 61 0.59 4.71 13.37
CA ALA A 61 -0.79 4.84 13.83
C ALA A 61 -1.23 3.56 14.54
N ASP A 62 -2.07 3.72 15.55
CA ASP A 62 -2.65 2.60 16.28
C ASP A 62 -3.74 1.92 15.45
N ILE A 63 -3.75 0.59 15.49
CA ILE A 63 -4.72 -0.24 14.75
C ILE A 63 -6.15 0.16 15.13
N SER A 64 -6.40 0.42 16.42
CA SER A 64 -7.71 0.81 16.94
C SER A 64 -8.25 2.07 16.29
N ASP A 65 -7.37 3.01 15.95
CA ASP A 65 -7.74 4.33 15.44
C ASP A 65 -8.00 4.28 13.94
N VAL A 66 -7.34 3.34 13.26
CA VAL A 66 -7.43 3.12 11.81
C VAL A 66 -8.62 2.23 11.44
N MET A 67 -9.04 1.32 12.33
CA MET A 67 -10.22 0.48 12.10
C MET A 67 -11.49 1.32 11.96
N GLN A 68 -12.35 0.96 10.99
CA GLN A 68 -13.57 1.69 10.60
C GLN A 68 -13.31 3.11 10.08
N TYR A 69 -12.04 3.51 9.96
CA TYR A 69 -11.68 4.79 9.40
C TYR A 69 -11.77 4.76 7.87
N PRO A 70 -12.23 5.84 7.20
CA PRO A 70 -12.25 5.89 5.75
C PRO A 70 -10.83 5.89 5.18
N PHE A 71 -10.53 4.94 4.29
CA PHE A 71 -9.16 4.76 3.79
C PHE A 71 -8.63 5.98 3.04
N LEU A 72 -9.47 6.67 2.25
CA LEU A 72 -9.02 7.85 1.49
C LEU A 72 -8.62 9.03 2.38
N LYS A 73 -9.06 9.08 3.65
CA LYS A 73 -8.59 10.09 4.60
C LYS A 73 -7.16 9.83 5.10
N LEU A 74 -6.63 8.62 4.93
CA LEU A 74 -5.23 8.28 5.20
C LEU A 74 -4.32 8.56 4.00
N VAL A 75 -4.90 8.68 2.81
CA VAL A 75 -4.18 9.01 1.57
C VAL A 75 -3.78 10.48 1.62
N ALA A 76 -2.56 10.77 1.16
CA ALA A 76 -2.09 12.14 1.02
C ALA A 76 -3.04 12.92 0.10
N PRO A 77 -3.49 14.14 0.46
CA PRO A 77 -4.52 14.86 -0.30
C PRO A 77 -4.20 15.04 -1.78
N GLU A 78 -2.92 15.18 -2.12
CA GLU A 78 -2.41 15.27 -3.50
C GLU A 78 -2.66 14.01 -4.35
N ASP A 79 -2.83 12.85 -3.73
CA ASP A 79 -3.04 11.55 -4.40
C ASP A 79 -4.48 11.03 -4.31
N VAL A 80 -5.37 11.68 -3.55
CA VAL A 80 -6.74 11.20 -3.33
C VAL A 80 -7.46 10.92 -4.64
N THR A 81 -7.47 11.87 -5.58
CA THR A 81 -8.13 11.67 -6.89
C THR A 81 -7.52 10.52 -7.69
N HIS A 82 -6.21 10.29 -7.56
CA HIS A 82 -5.52 9.20 -8.24
C HIS A 82 -5.93 7.85 -7.66
N VAL A 83 -5.96 7.73 -6.33
CA VAL A 83 -6.36 6.52 -5.61
C VAL A 83 -7.85 6.21 -5.79
N SER A 84 -8.71 7.24 -5.85
CA SER A 84 -10.13 7.04 -6.17
C SER A 84 -10.31 6.37 -7.53
N LYS A 85 -9.60 6.82 -8.58
CA LYS A 85 -9.62 6.18 -9.90
C LYS A 85 -9.04 4.76 -9.89
N PHE A 86 -8.07 4.48 -9.02
CA PHE A 86 -7.57 3.13 -8.81
C PHE A 86 -8.66 2.20 -8.25
N PHE A 87 -9.44 2.65 -7.27
CA PHE A 87 -10.57 1.87 -6.75
C PHE A 87 -11.70 1.69 -7.77
N GLU A 88 -11.98 2.70 -8.61
CA GLU A 88 -12.92 2.55 -9.73
C GLU A 88 -12.47 1.44 -10.69
N ARG A 89 -11.18 1.44 -11.08
CA ARG A 89 -10.61 0.39 -11.93
C ARG A 89 -10.64 -1.00 -11.28
N LEU A 90 -10.40 -1.08 -9.97
CA LEU A 90 -10.51 -2.33 -9.22
C LEU A 90 -11.95 -2.85 -9.21
N ALA A 91 -12.95 -1.98 -9.07
CA ALA A 91 -14.35 -2.38 -9.07
C ALA A 91 -14.82 -2.89 -10.45
N GLU A 92 -14.17 -2.46 -11.52
CA GLU A 92 -14.46 -2.87 -12.90
C GLU A 92 -13.64 -4.09 -13.37
N SER A 93 -12.67 -4.55 -12.57
CA SER A 93 -11.71 -5.59 -12.96
C SER A 93 -11.69 -6.75 -11.98
N THR A 94 -11.45 -7.96 -12.50
CA THR A 94 -11.13 -9.15 -11.69
C THR A 94 -9.62 -9.31 -11.46
N ASP A 95 -8.80 -8.47 -12.10
CA ASP A 95 -7.35 -8.57 -12.05
C ASP A 95 -6.79 -7.88 -10.82
N VAL A 96 -5.60 -8.33 -10.41
CA VAL A 96 -4.79 -7.63 -9.42
C VAL A 96 -4.18 -6.39 -10.07
N LEU A 97 -4.39 -5.22 -9.46
CA LEU A 97 -3.85 -3.95 -9.92
C LEU A 97 -2.73 -3.45 -9.00
N PHE A 98 -1.79 -2.72 -9.59
CA PHE A 98 -0.66 -2.12 -8.89
C PHE A 98 -0.70 -0.61 -9.01
N GLU A 99 -0.42 0.08 -7.91
CA GLU A 99 -0.40 1.54 -7.91
C GLU A 99 0.56 2.07 -6.85
N ASN A 100 1.16 3.23 -7.09
CA ASN A 100 1.93 3.93 -6.07
C ASN A 100 1.25 5.23 -5.68
N PHE A 101 1.20 5.51 -4.39
CA PHE A 101 0.68 6.75 -3.83
C PHE A 101 1.29 7.01 -2.47
N ALA A 102 1.00 8.17 -1.90
CA ALA A 102 1.46 8.53 -0.58
C ALA A 102 0.34 8.42 0.48
N LEU A 103 0.72 7.99 1.67
CA LEU A 103 -0.09 8.04 2.89
C LEU A 103 0.43 9.12 3.83
N ILE A 104 -0.44 9.60 4.72
CA ILE A 104 -0.09 10.45 5.85
C ILE A 104 0.68 9.60 6.89
N LYS A 105 1.88 10.06 7.30
CA LYS A 105 2.75 9.26 8.20
C LYS A 105 2.27 9.21 9.64
N HIS A 106 1.63 10.26 10.14
CA HIS A 106 1.17 10.31 11.54
C HIS A 106 -0.26 10.81 11.57
N PRO A 107 -1.25 9.98 11.20
CA PRO A 107 -2.64 10.40 11.27
C PRO A 107 -3.07 10.45 12.75
N HIS A 108 -3.15 11.64 13.33
CA HIS A 108 -3.87 11.83 14.60
C HIS A 108 -5.36 11.87 14.33
N ILE A 109 -6.02 10.73 14.50
CA ILE A 109 -7.46 10.57 14.28
C ILE A 109 -8.19 10.91 15.58
N ILE A 110 -9.00 11.96 15.56
CA ILE A 110 -9.88 12.34 16.67
C ILE A 110 -11.28 12.49 16.08
N GLU A 111 -12.28 11.84 16.67
CA GLU A 111 -13.70 12.03 16.27
C GLU A 111 -13.98 11.86 14.75
N GLY A 112 -13.18 11.08 14.03
CA GLY A 112 -13.38 10.81 12.60
C GLY A 112 -12.62 11.74 11.63
N ASP A 113 -11.79 12.65 12.12
CA ASP A 113 -10.96 13.54 11.30
C ASP A 113 -9.47 13.49 11.67
N VAL A 114 -8.61 13.86 10.71
CA VAL A 114 -7.15 13.97 10.92
C VAL A 114 -6.82 15.39 11.39
N PHE A 115 -6.23 15.51 12.58
CA PHE A 115 -5.95 16.80 13.22
C PHE A 115 -4.52 17.34 12.99
N VAL A 116 -3.73 16.67 12.14
CA VAL A 116 -2.37 17.11 11.86
C VAL A 116 -2.36 18.08 10.69
N ARG A 117 -1.69 19.22 10.89
CA ARG A 117 -1.48 20.20 9.83
C ARG A 117 -0.70 19.57 8.69
N ASP A 118 -1.19 19.83 7.50
CA ASP A 118 -0.70 19.22 6.28
C ASP A 118 0.77 19.59 6.00
N GLU A 119 1.15 20.84 6.31
CA GLU A 119 2.49 21.39 6.15
C GLU A 119 3.52 20.82 7.14
N GLU A 120 3.04 20.12 8.18
CA GLU A 120 3.87 19.54 9.24
C GLU A 120 3.94 18.01 9.14
N ASN A 121 3.15 17.38 8.25
CA ASN A 121 3.01 15.94 8.20
C ASN A 121 3.81 15.30 7.04
N PRO A 122 4.88 14.52 7.34
CA PRO A 122 5.58 13.74 6.33
C PRO A 122 4.65 12.76 5.61
N ARG A 123 5.05 12.35 4.41
CA ARG A 123 4.34 11.28 3.70
C ARG A 123 5.13 10.01 3.64
N VAL A 124 4.40 8.90 3.58
CA VAL A 124 4.95 7.58 3.31
C VAL A 124 4.51 7.17 1.91
N VAL A 125 5.46 7.12 0.97
CA VAL A 125 5.20 6.60 -0.37
C VAL A 125 5.11 5.09 -0.27
N VAL A 126 4.00 4.54 -0.74
CA VAL A 126 3.71 3.11 -0.72
C VAL A 126 3.54 2.57 -2.13
N GLU A 127 3.96 1.32 -2.30
CA GLU A 127 3.52 0.47 -3.40
C GLU A 127 2.31 -0.33 -2.92
N CYS A 128 1.23 -0.26 -3.70
CA CYS A 128 -0.03 -0.93 -3.44
C CYS A 128 -0.24 -2.05 -4.45
N LEU A 129 -0.57 -3.23 -3.95
CA LEU A 129 -1.18 -4.31 -4.70
C LEU A 129 -2.62 -4.42 -4.23
N GLY A 130 -3.59 -4.21 -5.11
CA GLY A 130 -5.01 -4.28 -4.81
C GLY A 130 -5.73 -5.35 -5.62
N ALA A 131 -6.74 -5.95 -5.00
CA ALA A 131 -7.64 -6.89 -5.64
C ALA A 131 -9.08 -6.67 -5.14
N ALA A 132 -10.05 -6.73 -6.05
CA ALA A 132 -11.45 -6.83 -5.67
C ALA A 132 -11.71 -8.23 -5.09
N VAL A 133 -12.49 -8.29 -4.02
CA VAL A 133 -12.98 -9.52 -3.38
C VAL A 133 -14.50 -9.42 -3.27
N ASP A 134 -15.18 -10.55 -3.06
CA ASP A 134 -16.65 -10.63 -3.13
C ASP A 134 -17.37 -9.53 -2.33
N ASP A 135 -16.89 -9.22 -1.12
CA ASP A 135 -17.51 -8.25 -0.21
C ASP A 135 -16.69 -6.95 -0.05
N GLY A 136 -15.71 -6.68 -0.93
CA GLY A 136 -14.81 -5.55 -0.70
C GLY A 136 -13.58 -5.43 -1.57
N VAL A 137 -12.55 -4.79 -1.01
CA VAL A 137 -11.24 -4.65 -1.63
C VAL A 137 -10.16 -5.05 -0.65
N ALA A 138 -9.27 -5.94 -1.05
CA ALA A 138 -8.05 -6.24 -0.31
C ALA A 138 -6.88 -5.48 -0.94
N ILE A 139 -6.16 -4.71 -0.12
CA ILE A 139 -4.93 -4.03 -0.54
C ILE A 139 -3.76 -4.43 0.36
N LEU A 140 -2.62 -4.67 -0.28
CA LEU A 140 -1.33 -4.91 0.36
C LEU A 140 -0.42 -3.72 0.07
N LEU A 141 0.03 -3.05 1.12
CA LEU A 141 0.90 -1.89 1.03
C LEU A 141 2.30 -2.25 1.49
N ARG A 142 3.29 -1.83 0.69
CA ARG A 142 4.71 -1.88 1.03
C ARG A 142 5.26 -0.47 1.03
N ARG A 143 5.93 -0.09 2.12
CA ARG A 143 6.63 1.20 2.18
C ARG A 143 7.81 1.22 1.22
N LEU A 144 7.85 2.25 0.37
CA LEU A 144 8.99 2.53 -0.51
C LEU A 144 9.95 3.53 0.13
N ARG A 145 9.42 4.67 0.60
CA ARG A 145 10.21 5.73 1.23
C ARG A 145 9.34 6.71 2.00
N GLU A 146 9.97 7.48 2.88
CA GLU A 146 9.36 8.69 3.45
C GLU A 146 9.78 9.92 2.65
N ILE A 147 8.86 10.88 2.50
CA ILE A 147 9.14 12.20 1.95
C ILE A 147 8.73 13.28 2.97
N PRO A 148 9.44 14.42 3.02
CA PRO A 148 9.07 15.51 3.90
C PRO A 148 7.67 16.05 3.57
N ALA A 149 7.10 16.79 4.52
CA ALA A 149 5.79 17.43 4.33
C ALA A 149 5.77 18.27 3.03
N PRO A 150 4.67 18.22 2.27
CA PRO A 150 4.61 18.90 0.99
C PRO A 150 4.57 20.42 1.18
N LYS A 151 5.14 21.12 0.21
CA LYS A 151 5.09 22.58 0.16
C LYS A 151 3.93 23.01 -0.72
N ARG A 152 3.23 24.06 -0.31
CA ARG A 152 2.18 24.71 -1.10
C ARG A 152 2.68 26.01 -1.73
N ASP A 153 2.20 26.31 -2.93
CA ASP A 153 2.44 27.57 -3.62
C ASP A 153 1.61 28.70 -3.00
N ASN A 154 1.83 29.94 -3.49
CA ASN A 154 1.11 31.11 -3.00
C ASN A 154 -0.40 31.07 -3.30
N LEU A 155 -0.87 30.11 -4.10
CA LEU A 155 -2.27 29.87 -4.45
C LEU A 155 -2.87 28.69 -3.64
N GLY A 156 -2.07 28.04 -2.79
CA GLY A 156 -2.47 26.90 -1.96
C GLY A 156 -2.35 25.53 -2.64
N ASN A 157 -1.79 25.44 -3.84
CA ASN A 157 -1.58 24.19 -4.58
C ASN A 157 -0.28 23.50 -4.16
N TYR A 158 -0.25 22.17 -4.15
CA TYR A 158 0.95 21.41 -3.85
C TYR A 158 2.04 21.57 -4.93
N ILE A 159 3.29 21.79 -4.50
CA ILE A 159 4.45 22.09 -5.37
C ILE A 159 5.11 20.82 -5.97
N HIS A 160 4.64 19.59 -5.70
CA HIS A 160 5.30 18.37 -6.22
C HIS A 160 4.40 17.27 -6.80
N LYS A 161 5.02 16.50 -7.72
CA LYS A 161 4.51 15.60 -8.77
C LYS A 161 3.72 14.37 -8.30
N SER A 162 2.48 14.22 -8.78
CA SER A 162 1.53 13.13 -8.49
C SER A 162 1.85 11.76 -9.14
N ILE A 163 3.11 11.47 -9.46
CA ILE A 163 3.47 10.18 -10.08
C ILE A 163 4.76 9.70 -9.47
N TYR A 164 4.66 8.79 -8.50
CA TYR A 164 5.78 8.04 -7.98
C TYR A 164 6.08 6.93 -8.98
N PRO A 165 7.16 7.02 -9.77
CA PRO A 165 7.47 5.97 -10.72
C PRO A 165 7.68 4.68 -9.93
N SER A 166 7.13 3.57 -10.42
CA SER A 166 7.36 2.21 -9.87
C SER A 166 8.82 1.74 -10.04
N ASN A 167 9.75 2.66 -10.31
CA ASN A 167 11.11 2.31 -10.67
C ASN A 167 11.97 2.14 -9.41
N ASN A 168 12.52 0.94 -9.31
CA ASN A 168 13.28 0.29 -8.23
C ASN A 168 14.62 0.98 -7.84
N GLY A 169 14.64 2.29 -7.68
CA GLY A 169 15.82 3.05 -7.28
C GLY A 169 15.77 3.42 -5.80
N ASP A 170 16.55 2.70 -4.98
CA ASP A 170 17.22 3.16 -3.75
C ASP A 170 16.92 2.43 -2.43
N ASP A 171 16.03 1.44 -2.35
CA ASP A 171 15.99 0.55 -1.17
C ASP A 171 15.55 -0.89 -1.51
N SER A 172 16.56 -1.70 -1.85
CA SER A 172 16.46 -2.95 -2.61
C SER A 172 15.83 -4.12 -1.84
N GLY A 173 14.51 -4.25 -1.93
CA GLY A 173 13.76 -5.50 -1.78
C GLY A 173 12.88 -5.75 -3.02
N PRO A 174 12.55 -7.01 -3.37
CA PRO A 174 11.73 -7.30 -4.55
C PRO A 174 10.40 -6.55 -4.53
N SER A 175 9.94 -6.05 -5.69
CA SER A 175 8.65 -5.37 -5.80
C SER A 175 7.49 -6.31 -5.45
N LEU A 176 6.36 -5.77 -4.97
CA LEU A 176 5.13 -6.56 -4.86
C LEU A 176 4.75 -7.18 -6.20
N PHE A 177 5.00 -6.46 -7.31
CA PHE A 177 4.85 -6.99 -8.66
C PHE A 177 5.79 -8.16 -8.92
N ASP A 178 7.07 -8.04 -8.57
CA ASP A 178 8.04 -9.13 -8.76
C ASP A 178 7.67 -10.37 -7.93
N MET A 179 7.16 -10.17 -6.71
CA MET A 179 6.75 -11.28 -5.82
C MET A 179 5.56 -12.07 -6.35
N VAL A 180 4.63 -11.43 -7.06
CA VAL A 180 3.41 -12.07 -7.58
C VAL A 180 3.57 -12.52 -9.03
N SER A 181 4.40 -11.85 -9.82
CA SER A 181 4.74 -12.24 -11.20
C SER A 181 5.79 -13.36 -11.28
N SER A 182 6.28 -13.86 -10.14
CA SER A 182 7.10 -15.06 -10.08
C SER A 182 6.25 -16.26 -10.52
N ASP A 183 6.34 -16.59 -11.80
CA ASP A 183 5.64 -17.69 -12.45
C ASP A 183 5.86 -19.02 -11.69
N PRO A 184 4.80 -19.70 -11.20
CA PRO A 184 4.94 -21.00 -10.54
C PRO A 184 5.59 -22.06 -11.44
N GLU A 185 5.60 -21.88 -12.77
CA GLU A 185 6.21 -22.82 -13.72
C GLU A 185 7.73 -22.64 -13.91
N THR A 186 8.35 -21.59 -13.37
CA THR A 186 9.82 -21.39 -13.44
C THR A 186 10.55 -21.71 -12.14
N THR A 187 9.82 -22.14 -11.12
CA THR A 187 10.44 -22.58 -9.87
C THR A 187 11.06 -23.96 -10.13
N ASP A 188 12.39 -24.02 -10.09
CA ASP A 188 13.14 -25.26 -9.91
C ASP A 188 12.49 -26.08 -8.79
N LEU A 189 11.64 -27.03 -9.18
CA LEU A 189 11.03 -27.97 -8.26
C LEU A 189 12.19 -28.61 -7.47
N PRO A 190 12.18 -28.58 -6.13
CA PRO A 190 13.16 -29.35 -5.38
C PRO A 190 13.03 -30.81 -5.84
N GLY A 191 14.17 -31.44 -6.15
CA GLY A 191 14.26 -32.74 -6.84
C GLY A 191 13.58 -33.94 -6.17
N TRP A 192 12.80 -33.72 -5.11
CA TRP A 192 11.93 -34.71 -4.48
C TRP A 192 10.57 -34.85 -5.15
N SER A 193 10.16 -33.93 -6.05
CA SER A 193 8.88 -34.06 -6.78
C SER A 193 8.98 -34.93 -8.05
N ARG A 194 10.10 -35.61 -8.28
CA ARG A 194 10.20 -36.67 -9.29
C ARG A 194 10.04 -38.03 -8.59
N VAL A 195 8.79 -38.41 -8.31
CA VAL A 195 8.37 -39.80 -8.15
C VAL A 195 7.00 -39.97 -8.80
#